data_AF-A0A1E4GS73-F1
#
_entry.id   AF-A0A1E4GS73-F1
#
_cell.length_a   1.000
_cell.length_b   1.000
_cell.length_c   1.000
_cell.angle_alpha   90.00
_cell.angle_beta   90.00
_cell.angle_gamma   90.00
#
_symmetry.space_group_name_H-M   'P 1'
#
loop_
_entity.id
_entity.type
_entity.pdbx_description
1 polymer ?
#
loop_
_entity_poly.entity_id
_entity_poly.type
_entity_poly.pdbx_seq_one_letter_code
_entity_poly.pdbx_strand_id
1 'polypeptide(L)'
;MRPFAGAALMLLLAILLIGCEREPTVELTPEEMSHLRLKRLDPEHGRPVRPLISQFGTEEGLGEVVAIDPSRLTVSLRHTHQSRNDWPSMVMNFRVRQSDIARLRPGARVYFRATVQDEAGEILYVSPAPAS
;
A
#
# COMPACT_ATOMS: atom_id res chain seq x y z
N MET A 1 10.68 -39.61 59.83
CA MET A 1 11.03 -39.88 58.42
C MET A 1 9.70 -40.13 57.69
N ARG A 2 9.19 -39.39 56.70
CA ARG A 2 9.67 -38.35 55.76
C ARG A 2 8.43 -37.51 55.36
N PRO A 3 8.50 -36.17 55.20
CA PRO A 3 7.41 -35.36 54.66
C PRO A 3 7.76 -34.88 53.23
N PHE A 4 7.38 -35.60 52.17
CA PHE A 4 7.77 -35.17 50.80
C PHE A 4 6.79 -35.59 49.68
N ALA A 5 5.48 -35.59 49.92
CA ALA A 5 4.50 -35.93 48.87
C ALA A 5 3.93 -34.70 48.13
N GLY A 6 3.82 -33.54 48.78
CA GLY A 6 3.17 -32.35 48.19
C GLY A 6 4.04 -31.52 47.23
N ALA A 7 5.36 -31.49 47.45
CA ALA A 7 6.28 -30.68 46.66
C ALA A 7 6.51 -31.24 45.24
N ALA A 8 6.40 -32.57 45.07
CA ALA A 8 6.63 -33.23 43.79
C ALA A 8 5.52 -32.95 42.77
N LEU A 9 4.27 -32.82 43.22
CA LEU A 9 3.12 -32.58 42.34
C LEU A 9 3.06 -31.13 41.82
N MET A 10 3.47 -30.16 42.65
CA MET A 10 3.58 -28.76 42.25
C MET A 10 4.72 -28.51 41.26
N LEU A 11 5.82 -29.27 41.34
CA LEU A 11 6.93 -29.16 40.39
C LEU A 11 6.55 -29.65 38.98
N LEU A 12 5.67 -30.65 38.87
CA LEU A 12 5.23 -31.18 37.57
C LEU A 12 4.30 -30.23 36.81
N LEU A 13 3.49 -29.42 37.51
CA LEU A 13 2.57 -28.47 36.85
C LEU A 13 3.30 -27.26 36.24
N ALA A 14 4.45 -26.87 36.79
CA ALA A 14 5.22 -25.70 36.33
C ALA A 14 5.97 -25.92 35.00
N ILE A 15 6.15 -27.18 34.58
CA ILE A 15 6.90 -27.54 33.36
C ILE A 15 6.04 -27.34 32.09
N LEU A 16 4.70 -27.30 32.22
CA LEU A 16 3.78 -27.20 31.08
C LEU A 16 3.61 -25.78 30.51
N LEU A 17 4.13 -24.75 31.17
CA LEU A 17 3.96 -23.34 30.76
C LEU A 17 5.19 -22.73 30.07
N ILE A 18 6.27 -23.50 29.88
CA ILE A 18 7.54 -23.02 29.28
C ILE A 18 7.65 -23.49 27.81
N GLY A 19 6.53 -23.52 27.11
CA GLY A 19 6.44 -23.91 25.70
C GLY A 19 6.22 -22.72 24.77
N CYS A 20 6.98 -21.63 24.93
CA CYS A 20 7.14 -20.69 23.82
C CYS A 20 8.19 -21.30 22.90
N GLU A 21 7.77 -22.00 21.84
CA GLU A 21 8.66 -22.32 20.72
C GLU A 21 9.17 -21.00 20.14
N ARG A 22 10.34 -20.58 20.61
CA ARG A 22 11.14 -19.57 19.94
C ARG A 22 11.64 -20.27 18.69
N GLU A 23 11.16 -19.85 17.52
CA GLU A 23 11.66 -20.40 16.26
C GLU A 23 13.19 -20.38 16.27
N PRO A 24 13.85 -21.46 15.80
CA PRO A 24 15.29 -21.57 15.83
C PRO A 24 15.89 -20.34 15.15
N THR A 25 16.71 -19.62 15.91
CA THR A 25 17.50 -18.52 15.34
C THR A 25 18.33 -19.14 14.22
N VAL A 26 18.23 -18.56 13.01
CA VAL A 26 18.89 -19.09 11.82
C VAL A 26 20.39 -19.18 12.09
N GLU A 27 20.89 -20.40 12.34
CA GLU A 27 22.32 -20.69 12.52
C GLU A 27 23.00 -20.78 11.16
N LEU A 28 23.06 -19.65 10.47
CA LEU A 28 23.85 -19.54 9.25
C LEU A 28 24.96 -18.55 9.50
N THR A 29 26.16 -18.90 9.04
CA THR A 29 27.28 -17.97 9.02
C THR A 29 26.92 -16.75 8.16
N PRO A 30 27.57 -15.59 8.39
CA PRO A 30 27.37 -14.41 7.55
C PRO A 30 27.57 -14.69 6.06
N GLU A 31 28.48 -15.60 5.70
CA GLU A 31 28.71 -16.03 4.33
C GLU A 31 27.55 -16.85 3.78
N GLU A 32 27.03 -17.83 4.52
CA GLU A 32 25.86 -18.62 4.11
C GLU A 32 24.60 -17.77 3.97
N MET A 33 24.41 -16.79 4.85
CA MET A 33 23.34 -15.79 4.69
C MET A 33 23.53 -14.95 3.42
N SER A 34 24.76 -14.58 3.06
CA SER A 34 25.05 -13.83 1.84
C SER A 34 24.76 -14.64 0.57
N HIS A 35 25.09 -15.93 0.57
CA HIS A 35 24.82 -16.84 -0.54
C HIS A 35 23.32 -17.11 -0.71
N LEU A 36 22.57 -17.27 0.39
CA LEU A 36 21.11 -17.37 0.32
C LEU A 36 20.46 -16.07 -0.14
N ARG A 37 21.00 -14.91 0.28
CA ARG A 37 20.54 -13.61 -0.21
C ARG A 37 20.71 -13.53 -1.73
N LEU A 38 21.87 -13.93 -2.26
CA LEU A 38 22.11 -13.98 -3.71
C LEU A 38 21.14 -14.92 -4.44
N LYS A 39 20.84 -16.09 -3.86
CA LYS A 39 19.90 -17.06 -4.44
C LYS A 39 18.43 -16.60 -4.39
N ARG A 40 18.07 -15.73 -3.44
CA ARG A 40 16.69 -15.23 -3.25
C ARG A 40 16.43 -13.92 -4.00
N LEU A 41 17.44 -13.29 -4.59
CA LEU A 41 17.23 -12.19 -5.50
C LEU A 41 16.52 -12.75 -6.74
N ASP A 42 15.20 -12.63 -6.73
CA ASP A 42 14.40 -12.75 -7.95
C ASP A 42 15.04 -11.83 -9.02
N PRO A 43 15.39 -12.35 -10.21
CA PRO A 43 16.03 -11.56 -11.27
C PRO A 43 15.18 -10.36 -11.74
N GLU A 44 13.90 -10.30 -11.37
CA GLU A 44 13.02 -9.16 -11.59
C GLU A 44 13.19 -8.06 -10.51
N HIS A 45 13.62 -8.40 -9.29
CA HIS A 45 13.83 -7.46 -8.19
C HIS A 45 15.13 -6.65 -8.41
N GLY A 46 15.01 -5.56 -9.15
CA GLY A 46 16.14 -4.69 -9.51
C GLY A 46 16.14 -4.27 -10.96
N ARG A 47 15.25 -4.83 -11.79
CA ARG A 47 14.86 -4.15 -13.03
C ARG A 47 14.23 -2.83 -12.62
N PRO A 48 14.68 -1.67 -13.13
CA PRO A 48 13.88 -0.47 -13.01
C PRO A 48 12.50 -0.84 -13.53
N VAL A 49 11.47 -0.68 -12.68
CA VAL A 49 10.11 -0.64 -13.18
C VAL A 49 10.19 0.44 -14.25
N ARG A 50 10.12 0.05 -15.53
CA ARG A 50 10.08 1.03 -16.61
C ARG A 50 8.99 2.02 -16.19
N PRO A 51 9.20 3.34 -16.35
CA PRO A 51 8.14 4.26 -15.99
C PRO A 51 6.90 3.73 -16.64
N LEU A 52 5.85 3.55 -15.86
CA LEU A 52 4.57 3.11 -16.37
C LEU A 52 4.08 4.29 -17.22
N ILE A 53 4.67 4.50 -18.41
CA ILE A 53 4.13 5.30 -19.49
C ILE A 53 2.98 4.46 -20.04
N SER A 54 2.02 4.19 -19.17
CA SER A 54 0.68 4.02 -19.63
C SER A 54 0.27 5.42 -20.08
N GLN A 55 0.34 5.64 -21.37
CA GLN A 55 -0.59 6.55 -22.01
C GLN A 55 -1.97 5.95 -21.78
N PHE A 56 -2.52 6.20 -20.59
CA PHE A 56 -3.85 5.75 -20.26
C PHE A 56 -4.82 6.49 -21.17
N GLY A 57 -5.79 5.75 -21.69
CA GLY A 57 -6.81 6.31 -22.56
C GLY A 57 -7.42 7.56 -21.93
N THR A 58 -7.88 8.48 -22.76
CA THR A 58 -8.61 9.69 -22.37
C THR A 58 -9.98 9.38 -21.74
N GLU A 59 -10.15 8.16 -21.22
CA GLU A 59 -11.39 7.67 -20.64
C GLU A 59 -11.63 8.44 -19.34
N GLU A 60 -12.85 8.90 -19.16
CA GLU A 60 -13.27 9.69 -18.01
C GLU A 60 -13.34 8.76 -16.80
N GLY A 61 -12.54 9.03 -15.77
CA GLY A 61 -12.57 8.33 -14.50
C GLY A 61 -13.59 8.95 -13.56
N LEU A 62 -14.23 8.12 -12.74
CA LEU A 62 -15.05 8.55 -11.61
C LEU A 62 -14.25 8.42 -10.31
N GLY A 63 -14.25 9.46 -9.48
CA GLY A 63 -13.53 9.43 -8.21
C GLY A 63 -14.14 10.28 -7.12
N GLU A 64 -13.60 10.10 -5.92
CA GLU A 64 -13.92 10.91 -4.74
C GLU A 64 -12.68 11.67 -4.30
N VAL A 65 -12.83 12.96 -4.00
CA VAL A 65 -11.75 13.79 -3.44
C VAL A 65 -11.49 13.37 -2.00
N VAL A 66 -10.30 12.82 -1.74
CA VAL A 66 -9.88 12.40 -0.39
C VAL A 66 -9.22 13.55 0.35
N ALA A 67 -8.32 14.28 -0.32
CA ALA A 67 -7.55 15.37 0.26
C ALA A 67 -7.18 16.41 -0.80
N ILE A 68 -6.90 17.64 -0.36
CA ILE A 68 -6.49 18.75 -1.21
C ILE A 68 -5.31 19.45 -0.54
N ASP A 69 -4.25 19.68 -1.30
CA ASP A 69 -3.15 20.56 -0.95
C ASP A 69 -3.10 21.75 -1.93
N PRO A 70 -3.71 22.90 -1.55
CA PRO A 70 -3.72 24.09 -2.40
C PRO A 70 -2.33 24.68 -2.63
N SER A 71 -1.39 24.52 -1.69
CA SER A 71 -0.04 25.08 -1.79
C SER A 71 0.82 24.35 -2.81
N ARG A 72 0.61 23.02 -2.93
CA ARG A 72 1.29 22.15 -3.89
C ARG A 72 0.47 21.87 -5.15
N LEU A 73 -0.68 22.52 -5.30
CA LEU A 73 -1.60 22.30 -6.42
C LEU A 73 -1.91 20.81 -6.65
N THR A 74 -2.11 20.07 -5.56
CA THR A 74 -2.26 18.62 -5.60
C THR A 74 -3.60 18.20 -4.99
N VAL A 75 -4.29 17.27 -5.64
CA VAL A 75 -5.48 16.61 -5.10
C VAL A 75 -5.23 15.12 -4.98
N SER A 76 -5.68 14.51 -3.88
CA SER A 76 -5.74 13.06 -3.75
C SER A 76 -7.14 12.59 -4.12
N LEU A 77 -7.27 11.76 -5.16
CA LEU A 77 -8.53 11.18 -5.59
C LEU A 77 -8.54 9.67 -5.33
N ARG A 78 -9.62 9.18 -4.73
CA ARG A 78 -9.96 7.75 -4.73
C ARG A 78 -10.65 7.42 -6.05
N HIS A 79 -9.99 6.68 -6.91
CA HIS A 79 -10.56 6.19 -8.16
C HIS A 79 -11.58 5.07 -7.90
N THR A 80 -12.71 5.13 -8.60
CA THR A 80 -13.72 4.07 -8.63
C THR A 80 -13.51 3.24 -9.88
N HIS A 81 -13.23 1.95 -9.72
CA HIS A 81 -13.11 1.01 -10.83
C HIS A 81 -14.49 0.84 -11.52
N GLN A 82 -14.65 1.27 -12.76
CA GLN A 82 -15.95 1.21 -13.48
C GLN A 82 -16.00 0.06 -14.49
N SER A 83 -14.86 -0.38 -15.03
CA SER A 83 -14.72 -1.47 -15.99
C SER A 83 -13.48 -2.32 -15.71
N ARG A 84 -13.43 -3.55 -16.22
CA ARG A 84 -12.29 -4.47 -16.04
C ARG A 84 -10.96 -3.96 -16.62
N ASN A 85 -11.03 -2.96 -17.50
CA ASN A 85 -9.86 -2.31 -18.11
C ASN A 85 -9.52 -0.97 -17.44
N ASP A 86 -10.34 -0.52 -16.47
CA ASP A 86 -10.09 0.70 -15.73
C ASP A 86 -9.02 0.48 -14.65
N TRP A 87 -8.54 1.57 -14.08
CA TRP A 87 -7.61 1.50 -12.97
C TRP A 87 -8.25 0.78 -11.77
N PRO A 88 -7.48 -0.03 -11.01
CA PRO A 88 -7.99 -0.60 -9.79
C PRO A 88 -8.42 0.52 -8.85
N SER A 89 -9.32 0.22 -7.90
CA SER A 89 -9.67 1.22 -6.90
C SER A 89 -8.44 1.53 -6.05
N MET A 90 -7.97 2.77 -6.13
CA MET A 90 -6.80 3.26 -5.42
C MET A 90 -6.90 4.76 -5.16
N VAL A 91 -6.08 5.25 -4.24
CA VAL A 91 -5.91 6.69 -4.02
C VAL A 91 -4.65 7.14 -4.74
N MET A 92 -4.79 8.14 -5.60
CA MET A 92 -3.69 8.72 -6.37
C MET A 92 -3.62 10.23 -6.18
N ASN A 93 -2.41 10.77 -6.26
CA ASN A 93 -2.16 12.20 -6.21
C ASN A 93 -2.04 12.75 -7.63
N PHE A 94 -2.82 13.79 -7.93
CA PHE A 94 -2.78 14.48 -9.21
C PHE A 94 -2.47 15.95 -9.03
N ARG A 95 -1.63 16.49 -9.91
CA ARG A 95 -1.52 17.93 -10.11
C ARG A 95 -2.80 18.48 -10.73
N VAL A 96 -3.21 19.66 -10.29
CA VAL A 96 -4.44 20.32 -10.70
C VAL A 96 -4.18 21.80 -10.94
N ARG A 97 -4.87 22.41 -11.90
CA ARG A 97 -4.80 23.85 -12.15
C ARG A 97 -5.35 24.65 -10.97
N GLN A 98 -4.78 25.82 -10.71
CA GLN A 98 -5.22 26.71 -9.61
C GLN A 98 -6.73 27.05 -9.67
N SER A 99 -7.29 27.21 -10.86
CA SER A 99 -8.73 27.49 -11.05
C SER A 99 -9.61 26.33 -10.56
N ASP A 100 -9.15 25.10 -10.72
CA ASP A 100 -9.93 23.90 -10.48
C ASP A 100 -9.82 23.46 -9.03
N ILE A 101 -8.62 23.53 -8.44
CA ILE A 101 -8.39 23.16 -7.05
C ILE A 101 -9.22 24.01 -6.07
N ALA A 102 -9.46 25.29 -6.41
CA ALA A 102 -10.29 26.19 -5.61
C ALA A 102 -11.77 25.73 -5.50
N ARG A 103 -12.24 24.96 -6.49
CA ARG A 103 -13.63 24.47 -6.57
C ARG A 103 -13.81 23.08 -5.95
N LEU A 104 -12.72 22.36 -5.68
CA LEU A 104 -12.76 21.02 -5.11
C LEU A 104 -12.94 21.07 -3.58
N ARG A 105 -13.55 20.01 -3.04
CA ARG A 105 -13.74 19.81 -1.59
C ARG A 105 -13.52 18.33 -1.25
N PRO A 106 -12.90 17.99 -0.11
CA PRO A 106 -12.88 16.60 0.37
C PRO A 106 -14.30 16.03 0.48
N GLY A 107 -14.46 14.76 0.12
CA GLY A 107 -15.73 14.05 0.02
C GLY A 107 -16.52 14.30 -1.28
N ALA A 108 -16.09 15.23 -2.13
CA ALA A 108 -16.79 15.50 -3.39
C ALA A 108 -16.55 14.36 -4.40
N ARG A 109 -17.63 13.90 -5.04
CA ARG A 109 -17.53 13.02 -6.21
C ARG A 109 -17.28 13.85 -7.46
N VAL A 110 -16.36 13.40 -8.29
CA VAL A 110 -15.95 14.09 -9.51
C VAL A 110 -15.78 13.12 -10.67
N TYR A 111 -16.14 13.58 -11.85
CA TYR A 111 -15.60 13.04 -13.09
C TYR A 111 -14.27 13.71 -13.35
N PHE A 112 -13.28 12.94 -13.80
CA PHE A 112 -11.96 13.47 -14.09
C PHE A 112 -11.33 12.77 -15.27
N ARG A 113 -10.48 13.51 -15.99
CA ARG A 113 -9.56 12.93 -16.97
C ARG A 113 -8.15 13.28 -16.55
N ALA A 114 -7.26 12.29 -16.53
CA ALA A 114 -5.88 12.48 -16.14
C ALA A 114 -4.92 11.90 -17.17
N THR A 115 -3.72 12.45 -17.24
CA THR A 115 -2.56 11.77 -17.82
C THR A 115 -1.61 11.38 -16.69
N VAL A 116 -0.88 10.28 -16.86
CA VAL A 116 0.13 9.84 -15.89
C VAL A 116 1.44 9.67 -16.65
N GLN A 117 2.48 10.36 -16.20
CA GLN A 117 3.84 10.23 -16.70
C GLN A 117 4.77 10.08 -15.50
N ASP A 118 5.66 9.08 -15.52
CA ASP A 118 6.68 8.89 -14.48
C ASP A 118 6.13 8.97 -13.04
N GLU A 119 5.00 8.29 -12.78
CA GLU A 119 4.30 8.24 -11.48
C GLU A 119 3.60 9.55 -11.05
N ALA A 120 3.76 10.63 -11.83
CA ALA A 120 3.07 11.89 -11.62
C ALA A 120 1.79 11.95 -12.48
N GLY A 121 0.64 12.02 -11.82
CA GLY A 121 -0.63 12.29 -12.47
C GLY A 121 -0.90 13.79 -12.64
N GLU A 122 -1.45 14.20 -13.78
CA GLU A 122 -1.98 15.54 -14.00
C GLU A 122 -3.44 15.46 -14.46
N ILE A 123 -4.31 16.22 -13.79
CA ILE A 123 -5.70 16.38 -14.20
C ILE A 123 -5.77 17.29 -15.43
N LEU A 124 -6.34 16.75 -16.51
CA LEU A 124 -6.66 17.50 -17.72
C LEU A 124 -8.02 18.19 -17.62
N TYR A 125 -8.98 17.53 -16.97
CA TYR A 125 -10.34 18.01 -16.76
C TYR A 125 -10.93 17.45 -15.47
N VAL A 126 -11.71 18.25 -14.76
CA VAL A 126 -12.46 17.81 -13.58
C VAL A 126 -13.80 18.55 -13.48
N SER A 127 -14.86 17.79 -13.21
CA SER A 127 -16.21 18.32 -13.00
C SER A 127 -16.92 17.59 -11.87
N PRO A 128 -17.89 18.24 -11.19
CA PRO A 128 -18.71 17.57 -10.19
C PRO A 128 -19.47 16.38 -10.79
N ALA A 129 -19.45 15.25 -10.10
CA ALA A 129 -20.33 14.12 -10.38
C ALA A 129 -21.56 14.15 -9.45
N PRO A 130 -22.71 13.61 -9.87
CA PRO A 130 -23.90 13.52 -9.01
C PRO A 130 -23.60 12.78 -7.70
N ALA A 131 -24.18 13.27 -6.61
CA ALA A 131 -24.32 12.46 -5.41
C ALA A 131 -25.20 11.24 -5.74
N SER A 132 -24.77 10.05 -5.32
CA SER A 132 -25.57 8.82 -5.40
C SER A 132 -26.76 8.87 -4.46
#